data_AF-A0A6P9EEU6-F1
#
_entry.id   AF-A0A6P9EEU6-F1
#
_cell.length_a   1.000
_cell.length_b   1.000
_cell.length_c   1.000
_cell.angle_alpha   90.00
_cell.angle_beta   90.00
_cell.angle_gamma   90.00
#
_symmetry.space_group_name_H-M   'P 1'
#
loop_
_entity.id
_entity.type
_entity.pdbx_description
1 polymer ?
#
loop_
_entity_poly.entity_id
_entity_poly.type
_entity_poly.pdbx_seq_one_letter_code
_entity_poly.pdbx_strand_id
1 'polypeptide(L)'
;MDKSWMLIEDRLHSPEYDEGVRQFLAMAQAHAATADQIRCPCRRCRNRAFHSIRIVEDHLFLRGIDPTYTEWIFHGEEDPILNSTFSDEEDDVASSYNHYIDDVDEMLDDIRHGSFMDEEGSNGRNANDNYQPSTFNAPTDYNFDELVADARQPLYPGCAKFSKLSFIVKLLHIKSIGGWTVKSFDMVIKLLHDAFPDALFPNSYHDARRLERGLGFNYEKIDLCPNDCALFWKENASYNECPKCKASRWIASTSDQQMIPQKVLRYFPLKPRLQRLFMSTKTAQAMRWHKDAHVDDPTSMRHPADSRVWKDFDNKYVAFSHDPRNVRLGLASDGFNPFNNMSRPYSIWPVLLVPYNLPPWSCMKDPYTMLSLLIPGPKSPGNDIDVFLRPL
;
A
#
# COMPACT_ATOMS: atom_id res chain seq x y z
N MET A 1 17.89 37.22 0.04
CA MET A 1 18.75 37.16 -1.15
C MET A 1 17.93 37.61 -2.35
N ASP A 2 18.52 38.29 -3.35
CA ASP A 2 17.79 38.61 -4.59
C ASP A 2 17.44 37.31 -5.33
N LYS A 3 16.20 37.21 -5.82
CA LYS A 3 15.64 36.04 -6.53
C LYS A 3 15.26 36.35 -7.97
N SER A 4 15.45 37.59 -8.41
CA SER A 4 15.15 38.03 -9.79
C SER A 4 15.86 37.17 -10.84
N TRP A 5 17.07 36.69 -10.52
CA TRP A 5 17.88 35.81 -11.36
C TRP A 5 17.17 34.50 -11.73
N MET A 6 16.23 34.00 -10.90
CA MET A 6 15.51 32.75 -11.17
C MET A 6 14.66 32.80 -12.45
N LEU A 7 14.32 34.00 -12.90
CA LEU A 7 13.48 34.25 -14.08
C LEU A 7 14.30 34.51 -15.36
N ILE A 8 15.63 34.57 -15.28
CA ILE A 8 16.48 34.84 -16.45
C ILE A 8 16.51 33.61 -17.37
N GLU A 9 16.15 33.80 -18.64
CA GLU A 9 16.11 32.72 -19.63
C GLU A 9 17.50 32.33 -20.16
N ASP A 10 18.39 33.31 -20.35
CA ASP A 10 19.78 33.09 -20.79
C ASP A 10 20.67 32.71 -19.61
N ARG A 11 20.61 31.42 -19.25
CA ARG A 11 21.33 30.86 -18.10
C ARG A 11 22.83 30.68 -18.33
N LEU A 12 23.28 30.59 -19.57
CA LEU A 12 24.68 30.23 -19.89
C LEU A 12 25.57 31.45 -20.08
N HIS A 13 25.02 32.61 -20.42
CA HIS A 13 25.80 33.82 -20.69
C HIS A 13 25.41 35.01 -19.81
N SER A 14 24.35 34.93 -19.00
CA SER A 14 24.01 35.99 -18.05
C SER A 14 24.90 35.93 -16.80
N PRO A 15 25.68 36.99 -16.54
CA PRO A 15 26.47 37.08 -15.30
C PRO A 15 25.56 37.20 -14.06
N GLU A 16 24.35 37.75 -14.19
CA GLU A 16 23.37 37.85 -13.12
C GLU A 16 22.80 36.48 -12.73
N TYR A 17 22.56 35.60 -13.71
CA TYR A 17 22.15 34.22 -13.44
C TYR A 17 23.24 33.42 -12.75
N ASP A 18 24.48 33.51 -13.26
CA ASP A 18 25.66 32.85 -12.69
C ASP A 18 25.88 33.25 -11.22
N GLU A 19 25.86 34.55 -10.94
CA GLU A 19 26.02 35.07 -9.59
C GLU A 19 24.88 34.64 -8.66
N GLY A 20 23.63 34.64 -9.15
CA GLY A 20 22.47 34.18 -8.40
C GLY A 20 22.56 32.70 -8.02
N VAL A 21 22.97 31.84 -8.95
CA VAL A 21 23.20 30.40 -8.69
C VAL A 21 24.32 30.21 -7.67
N ARG A 22 25.43 30.94 -7.80
CA ARG A 22 26.57 30.86 -6.88
C ARG A 22 26.20 31.23 -5.45
N GLN A 23 25.45 32.32 -5.28
CA GLN A 23 24.97 32.77 -3.97
C GLN A 23 23.98 31.76 -3.36
N PHE A 24 23.06 31.23 -4.16
CA PHE A 24 22.13 30.19 -3.73
C PHE A 24 22.86 28.92 -3.25
N LEU A 25 23.83 28.43 -4.03
CA LEU A 25 24.60 27.22 -3.67
C LEU A 25 25.46 27.44 -2.42
N ALA A 26 26.02 28.63 -2.23
CA ALA A 26 26.75 28.96 -1.00
C ALA A 26 25.84 28.92 0.24
N MET A 27 24.61 29.45 0.15
CA MET A 27 23.61 29.36 1.22
C MET A 27 23.23 27.89 1.49
N ALA A 28 22.91 27.14 0.43
CA ALA A 28 22.56 25.73 0.52
C ALA A 28 23.65 24.90 1.18
N GLN A 29 24.93 25.16 0.83
CA GLN A 29 26.08 24.47 1.40
C GLN A 29 26.31 24.83 2.87
N ALA A 30 26.13 26.10 3.24
CA ALA A 30 26.23 26.53 4.64
C ALA A 30 25.14 25.87 5.50
N HIS A 31 23.91 25.73 4.97
CA HIS A 31 22.82 25.03 5.64
C HIS A 31 23.10 23.52 5.77
N ALA A 32 23.69 22.91 4.74
CA ALA A 32 23.99 21.49 4.66
C ALA A 32 25.46 21.15 5.01
N ALA A 33 26.08 21.88 5.95
CA ALA A 33 27.53 21.82 6.21
C ALA A 33 28.11 20.43 6.55
N THR A 34 27.27 19.45 6.90
CA THR A 34 27.65 18.07 7.24
C THR A 34 27.22 17.03 6.20
N ALA A 35 26.56 17.44 5.11
CA ALA A 35 26.02 16.54 4.10
C ALA A 35 26.71 16.72 2.74
N ASP A 36 27.11 15.60 2.14
CA ASP A 36 27.80 15.57 0.84
C ASP A 36 26.86 15.83 -0.36
N GLN A 37 25.56 15.92 -0.08
CA GLN A 37 24.49 16.04 -1.07
C GLN A 37 23.39 16.98 -0.58
N ILE A 38 22.84 17.77 -1.50
CA ILE A 38 21.71 18.69 -1.27
C ILE A 38 20.53 18.34 -2.17
N ARG A 39 19.33 18.82 -1.85
CA ARG A 39 18.17 18.68 -2.73
C ARG A 39 18.40 19.51 -4.00
N CYS A 40 17.93 19.03 -5.13
CA CYS A 40 18.07 19.75 -6.40
C CYS A 40 16.78 20.51 -6.74
N PRO A 41 16.79 21.85 -6.73
CA PRO A 41 15.61 22.68 -7.01
C PRO A 41 15.37 22.91 -8.50
N CYS A 42 16.07 22.23 -9.41
CA CYS A 42 15.87 22.46 -10.84
C CYS A 42 14.45 22.04 -11.28
N ARG A 43 13.96 22.61 -12.40
CA ARG A 43 12.60 22.36 -12.95
C ARG A 43 12.23 20.89 -13.11
N ARG A 44 13.22 20.01 -13.29
CA ARG A 44 13.06 18.56 -13.42
C ARG A 44 13.08 17.82 -12.07
N CYS A 45 13.97 18.21 -11.16
CA CYS A 45 14.15 17.51 -9.89
C CYS A 45 13.18 17.99 -8.81
N ARG A 46 12.76 19.27 -8.85
CA ARG A 46 11.76 19.89 -7.96
C ARG A 46 11.93 19.51 -6.48
N ASN A 47 13.16 19.58 -5.98
CA ASN A 47 13.56 19.22 -4.61
C ASN A 47 13.34 17.74 -4.19
N ARG A 48 13.01 16.84 -5.15
CA ARG A 48 12.77 15.41 -4.88
C ARG A 48 14.03 14.54 -4.94
N ALA A 49 15.09 15.00 -5.63
CA ALA A 49 16.34 14.27 -5.80
C ALA A 49 17.48 14.93 -5.01
N PHE A 50 18.31 14.10 -4.39
CA PHE A 50 19.56 14.51 -3.75
C PHE A 50 20.74 14.32 -4.69
N HIS A 51 21.56 15.35 -4.82
CA HIS A 51 22.71 15.37 -5.70
C HIS A 51 23.86 16.13 -5.02
N SER A 52 25.10 15.84 -5.45
CA SER A 52 26.23 16.68 -5.03
C SER A 52 26.04 18.10 -5.54
N ILE A 53 26.63 19.08 -4.84
CA ILE A 53 26.53 20.50 -5.19
C ILE A 53 26.89 20.73 -6.67
N ARG A 54 27.95 20.08 -7.16
CA ARG A 54 28.37 20.14 -8.57
C ARG A 54 27.27 19.70 -9.54
N ILE A 55 26.56 18.61 -9.24
CA ILE A 55 25.46 18.12 -10.09
C ILE A 55 24.25 19.06 -9.99
N VAL A 56 24.01 19.66 -8.82
CA VAL A 56 22.93 20.65 -8.67
C VAL A 56 23.23 21.90 -9.48
N GLU A 57 24.46 22.39 -9.45
CA GLU A 57 24.95 23.49 -10.29
C GLU A 57 24.72 23.20 -11.78
N ASP A 58 25.20 22.05 -12.27
CA ASP A 58 24.97 21.62 -13.67
C ASP A 58 23.47 21.64 -14.02
N HIS A 59 22.62 21.12 -13.13
CA HIS A 59 21.18 21.11 -13.33
C HIS A 59 20.57 22.52 -13.33
N LEU A 60 21.08 23.45 -12.52
CA LEU A 60 20.62 24.83 -12.48
C LEU A 60 20.94 25.56 -13.78
N PHE A 61 22.13 25.37 -14.36
CA PHE A 61 22.47 25.96 -15.66
C PHE A 61 21.69 25.29 -16.82
N LEU A 62 21.66 23.97 -16.86
CA LEU A 62 21.05 23.24 -17.97
C LEU A 62 19.52 23.32 -17.97
N ARG A 63 18.90 23.21 -16.79
CA ARG A 63 17.44 23.01 -16.66
C ARG A 63 16.73 24.18 -15.99
N GLY A 64 17.46 25.13 -15.42
CA GLY A 64 16.90 26.22 -14.65
C GLY A 64 16.43 25.78 -13.27
N ILE A 65 16.47 26.71 -12.32
CA ILE A 65 15.74 26.58 -11.07
C ILE A 65 14.22 26.55 -11.34
N ASP A 66 13.47 25.86 -10.49
CA ASP A 66 12.01 25.88 -10.51
C ASP A 66 11.53 27.28 -10.10
N PRO A 67 10.89 28.06 -10.99
CA PRO A 67 10.50 29.43 -10.68
C PRO A 67 9.41 29.49 -9.59
N THR A 68 8.71 28.39 -9.31
CA THR A 68 7.73 28.31 -8.21
C THR A 68 8.38 28.03 -6.87
N TYR A 69 9.67 27.69 -6.82
CA TYR A 69 10.42 27.47 -5.58
C TYR A 69 11.00 28.79 -5.08
N THR A 70 10.11 29.73 -4.80
CA THR A 70 10.46 31.08 -4.35
C THR A 70 10.83 31.14 -2.89
N GLU A 71 10.50 30.14 -2.08
CA GLU A 71 10.92 30.03 -0.68
C GLU A 71 11.91 28.89 -0.55
N TRP A 72 13.16 29.20 -0.23
CA TRP A 72 14.24 28.22 -0.21
C TRP A 72 14.31 27.44 1.11
N ILE A 73 13.16 26.94 1.58
CA ILE A 73 12.98 26.25 2.87
C ILE A 73 13.90 25.03 3.06
N PHE A 74 14.33 24.37 1.98
CA PHE A 74 15.26 23.23 2.02
C PHE A 74 16.74 23.62 1.96
N HIS A 75 17.03 24.91 1.76
CA HIS A 75 18.37 25.42 1.46
C HIS A 75 18.77 26.59 2.37
N GLY A 76 18.11 26.71 3.53
CA GLY A 76 18.51 27.62 4.60
C GLY A 76 17.96 29.03 4.52
N GLU A 77 16.93 29.28 3.69
CA GLU A 77 16.18 30.52 3.81
C GLU A 77 15.28 30.46 5.06
N GLU A 78 15.52 31.38 5.99
CA GLU A 78 14.74 31.50 7.22
C GLU A 78 13.33 31.99 6.90
N ASP A 79 12.34 31.28 7.45
CA ASP A 79 10.92 31.57 7.28
C ASP A 79 10.55 32.85 8.05
N PRO A 80 10.10 33.93 7.39
CA PRO A 80 9.62 35.13 8.08
C PRO A 80 8.32 34.89 8.87
N ILE A 81 7.66 33.75 8.68
CA ILE A 81 6.31 33.43 9.16
C ILE A 81 6.34 32.72 10.52
N LEU A 82 7.12 33.26 11.47
CA LEU A 82 6.76 33.14 12.89
C LEU A 82 5.78 34.24 13.33
N ASN A 83 5.40 35.17 12.43
CA ASN A 83 4.42 36.21 12.71
C ASN A 83 3.34 36.28 11.61
N SER A 84 2.25 35.56 11.88
CA SER A 84 0.84 35.91 11.58
C SER A 84 0.30 35.86 10.14
N THR A 85 -0.83 35.14 10.08
CA THR A 85 -1.99 35.20 9.15
C THR A 85 -1.88 34.48 7.81
N PHE A 86 -2.52 33.30 7.79
CA PHE A 86 -3.02 32.63 6.60
C PHE A 86 -3.94 33.57 5.80
N SER A 87 -3.74 33.66 4.49
CA SER A 87 -4.80 34.00 3.55
C SER A 87 -4.71 33.05 2.37
N ASP A 88 -5.81 32.34 2.17
CA ASP A 88 -6.10 31.43 1.07
C ASP A 88 -6.15 32.13 -0.30
N GLU A 89 -6.25 31.27 -1.33
CA GLU A 89 -6.69 31.51 -2.72
C GLU A 89 -5.60 31.89 -3.73
N GLU A 90 -5.50 31.30 -4.92
CA GLU A 90 -6.01 30.08 -5.57
C GLU A 90 -5.32 30.05 -6.96
N ASP A 91 -5.02 28.88 -7.51
CA ASP A 91 -5.30 28.60 -8.93
C ASP A 91 -5.02 27.12 -9.28
N ASP A 92 -6.08 26.34 -9.10
CA ASP A 92 -6.69 25.41 -10.06
C ASP A 92 -5.83 24.63 -11.07
N VAL A 93 -5.56 23.37 -10.66
CA VAL A 93 -5.93 22.20 -11.49
C VAL A 93 -6.43 21.07 -10.57
N ALA A 94 -7.49 21.34 -9.81
CA ALA A 94 -8.14 20.34 -8.96
C ALA A 94 -9.64 20.18 -9.24
N SER A 95 -10.10 20.47 -10.47
CA SER A 95 -11.36 19.93 -10.97
C SER A 95 -11.18 18.50 -11.46
N SER A 96 -10.83 17.62 -10.54
CA SER A 96 -11.42 16.30 -10.51
C SER A 96 -11.89 16.13 -9.09
N TYR A 97 -13.20 16.16 -8.89
CA TYR A 97 -13.83 15.48 -7.78
C TYR A 97 -13.20 14.09 -7.74
N ASN A 98 -12.16 13.95 -6.93
CA ASN A 98 -11.64 12.65 -6.58
C ASN A 98 -12.83 11.96 -5.94
N HIS A 99 -13.31 10.94 -6.65
CA HIS A 99 -14.19 9.92 -6.13
C HIS A 99 -13.39 9.16 -5.04
N TYR A 100 -13.15 9.85 -3.92
CA TYR A 100 -12.30 9.45 -2.82
C TYR A 100 -13.07 8.46 -1.96
N ILE A 101 -12.98 7.18 -2.30
CA ILE A 101 -13.36 6.00 -1.51
C ILE A 101 -14.62 6.26 -0.67
N ASP A 102 -15.78 6.21 -1.32
CA ASP A 102 -17.09 6.18 -0.64
C ASP A 102 -17.43 4.75 -0.15
N ASP A 103 -16.59 3.76 -0.50
CA ASP A 103 -16.88 2.34 -0.28
C ASP A 103 -16.32 1.80 1.04
N VAL A 104 -15.95 2.68 1.99
CA VAL A 104 -15.42 2.26 3.31
C VAL A 104 -16.44 1.38 4.06
N ASP A 105 -17.74 1.65 3.89
CA ASP A 105 -18.80 0.87 4.50
C ASP A 105 -18.98 -0.50 3.83
N GLU A 106 -18.81 -0.59 2.50
CA GLU A 106 -18.78 -1.86 1.75
C GLU A 106 -17.56 -2.71 2.14
N MET A 107 -16.40 -2.08 2.30
CA MET A 107 -15.20 -2.73 2.83
C MET A 107 -15.44 -3.28 4.24
N LEU A 108 -16.17 -2.56 5.11
CA LEU A 108 -16.52 -3.04 6.44
C LEU A 108 -17.48 -4.22 6.40
N ASP A 109 -18.46 -4.23 5.49
CA ASP A 109 -19.35 -5.39 5.30
C ASP A 109 -18.54 -6.63 4.89
N ASP A 110 -17.59 -6.51 3.98
CA ASP A 110 -16.71 -7.62 3.56
C ASP A 110 -15.85 -8.18 4.70
N ILE A 111 -15.46 -7.34 5.66
CA ILE A 111 -14.69 -7.78 6.82
C ILE A 111 -15.64 -8.39 7.88
N ARG A 112 -16.83 -7.81 8.10
CA ARG A 112 -17.85 -8.32 9.05
C ARG A 112 -18.33 -9.71 8.71
N HIS A 113 -18.67 -9.96 7.45
CA HIS A 113 -19.06 -11.29 7.01
C HIS A 113 -17.91 -12.30 7.11
N GLY A 114 -16.67 -11.86 7.35
CA GLY A 114 -15.47 -12.70 7.39
C GLY A 114 -14.96 -13.11 8.77
N SER A 115 -15.50 -12.52 9.84
CA SER A 115 -14.97 -12.73 11.18
C SER A 115 -15.72 -13.85 11.90
N PHE A 116 -17.05 -13.81 12.05
CA PHE A 116 -17.84 -14.93 12.61
C PHE A 116 -19.32 -14.82 12.17
N MET A 117 -20.01 -15.96 12.02
CA MET A 117 -21.46 -16.02 12.22
C MET A 117 -21.70 -16.71 13.56
N ASP A 118 -22.37 -15.97 14.43
CA ASP A 118 -23.34 -16.36 15.45
C ASP A 118 -23.36 -17.84 15.89
N GLU A 119 -22.87 -18.05 17.11
CA GLU A 119 -23.51 -18.95 18.07
C GLU A 119 -24.95 -18.48 18.32
N GLU A 120 -25.89 -18.76 17.42
CA GLU A 120 -27.32 -18.79 17.79
C GLU A 120 -28.12 -19.63 16.79
N GLY A 121 -28.13 -20.94 17.04
CA GLY A 121 -28.86 -21.92 16.24
C GLY A 121 -28.80 -23.35 16.80
N SER A 122 -28.86 -23.50 18.13
CA SER A 122 -29.04 -24.81 18.76
C SER A 122 -30.41 -25.39 18.41
N ASN A 123 -30.43 -26.43 17.56
CA ASN A 123 -31.06 -27.72 17.90
C ASN A 123 -30.86 -28.75 16.77
N GLY A 124 -29.99 -29.74 17.00
CA GLY A 124 -29.84 -30.88 16.09
C GLY A 124 -28.64 -31.78 16.40
N ARG A 125 -28.81 -32.64 17.41
CA ARG A 125 -27.91 -33.67 17.95
C ARG A 125 -26.98 -34.45 16.97
N ASN A 126 -25.85 -34.88 17.58
CA ASN A 126 -24.96 -36.04 17.32
C ASN A 126 -23.83 -35.85 16.30
N ALA A 127 -22.60 -36.32 16.46
CA ALA A 127 -21.80 -36.87 17.56
C ALA A 127 -20.35 -37.00 17.03
N ASN A 128 -19.35 -36.82 17.89
CA ASN A 128 -17.94 -37.22 17.77
C ASN A 128 -17.12 -36.73 16.56
N ASP A 129 -16.20 -35.80 16.80
CA ASP A 129 -14.79 -36.04 16.46
C ASP A 129 -13.85 -35.18 17.32
N ASN A 130 -12.88 -35.84 17.95
CA ASN A 130 -11.82 -35.23 18.74
C ASN A 130 -10.81 -34.55 17.81
N TYR A 131 -10.96 -33.24 17.59
CA TYR A 131 -9.90 -32.41 17.03
C TYR A 131 -9.61 -31.25 17.99
N GLN A 132 -8.49 -31.35 18.72
CA GLN A 132 -7.99 -30.27 19.58
C GLN A 132 -7.51 -29.10 18.71
N PRO A 133 -8.08 -27.88 18.86
CA PRO A 133 -7.48 -26.69 18.29
C PRO A 133 -6.27 -26.31 19.15
N SER A 134 -5.13 -26.17 18.50
CA SER A 134 -3.91 -25.61 19.08
C SER A 134 -4.17 -24.21 19.61
N THR A 135 -3.95 -24.03 20.91
CA THR A 135 -4.04 -22.79 21.67
C THR A 135 -3.03 -21.75 21.15
N PHE A 136 -3.51 -20.80 20.35
CA PHE A 136 -2.90 -19.48 20.24
C PHE A 136 -3.59 -18.56 21.25
N ASN A 137 -3.00 -18.44 22.43
CA ASN A 137 -3.39 -17.43 23.41
C ASN A 137 -2.80 -16.08 23.00
N ALA A 138 -3.59 -15.25 22.31
CA ALA A 138 -3.43 -13.80 22.32
C ALA A 138 -4.52 -13.21 23.26
N PRO A 139 -4.20 -12.27 24.16
CA PRO A 139 -5.20 -11.67 25.05
C PRO A 139 -6.18 -10.79 24.28
N THR A 140 -7.42 -11.28 24.19
CA THR A 140 -8.76 -10.66 24.35
C THR A 140 -9.05 -9.16 24.07
N ASP A 141 -10.34 -8.96 23.71
CA ASP A 141 -11.22 -7.82 24.03
C ASP A 141 -11.40 -6.67 23.03
N TYR A 142 -11.92 -6.99 21.84
CA TYR A 142 -13.19 -6.41 21.34
C TYR A 142 -13.88 -7.49 20.50
N ASN A 143 -15.19 -7.67 20.64
CA ASN A 143 -15.93 -8.48 19.67
C ASN A 143 -15.74 -7.81 18.29
N PHE A 144 -15.44 -8.57 17.23
CA PHE A 144 -15.22 -7.97 15.91
C PHE A 144 -16.43 -7.12 15.47
N ASP A 145 -17.64 -7.51 15.87
CA ASP A 145 -18.85 -6.70 15.68
C ASP A 145 -18.80 -5.35 16.41
N GLU A 146 -18.20 -5.27 17.60
CA GLU A 146 -17.99 -4.01 18.30
C GLU A 146 -16.97 -3.13 17.56
N LEU A 147 -15.92 -3.72 16.97
CA LEU A 147 -14.96 -2.98 16.14
C LEU A 147 -15.61 -2.44 14.87
N VAL A 148 -16.48 -3.21 14.21
CA VAL A 148 -17.23 -2.75 13.04
C VAL A 148 -18.25 -1.69 13.43
N ALA A 149 -18.96 -1.88 14.55
CA ALA A 149 -19.90 -0.90 15.05
C ALA A 149 -19.21 0.42 15.38
N ASP A 150 -18.06 0.39 16.07
CA ASP A 150 -17.21 1.55 16.37
C ASP A 150 -16.71 2.23 15.08
N ALA A 151 -16.25 1.44 14.11
CA ALA A 151 -15.77 1.94 12.83
C ALA A 151 -16.85 2.70 12.03
N ARG A 152 -18.11 2.24 12.12
CA ARG A 152 -19.30 2.84 11.45
C ARG A 152 -19.88 4.04 12.18
N GLN A 153 -19.48 4.32 13.41
CA GLN A 153 -20.02 5.47 14.13
C GLN A 153 -19.77 6.74 13.31
N PRO A 154 -20.77 7.64 13.20
CA PRO A 154 -20.55 8.99 12.69
C PRO A 154 -19.38 9.64 13.43
N LEU A 155 -18.54 10.39 12.73
CA LEU A 155 -17.38 11.03 13.35
C LEU A 155 -17.77 11.91 14.55
N TYR A 156 -18.93 12.56 14.49
CA TYR A 156 -19.58 13.28 15.59
C TYR A 156 -21.10 13.21 15.38
N PRO A 157 -21.93 13.54 16.39
CA PRO A 157 -23.39 13.49 16.27
C PRO A 157 -23.90 14.30 15.06
N GLY A 158 -24.63 13.64 14.15
CA GLY A 158 -25.17 14.26 12.93
C GLY A 158 -24.21 14.36 11.74
N CYS A 159 -22.98 13.85 11.85
CA CYS A 159 -22.05 13.81 10.72
C CYS A 159 -22.49 12.79 9.67
N ALA A 160 -23.13 13.25 8.59
CA ALA A 160 -23.56 12.38 7.48
C ALA A 160 -22.43 12.02 6.51
N LYS A 161 -21.32 12.79 6.51
CA LYS A 161 -20.27 12.68 5.50
C LYS A 161 -19.14 11.73 5.88
N PHE A 162 -18.85 11.58 7.17
CA PHE A 162 -17.73 10.79 7.65
C PHE A 162 -18.15 9.89 8.80
N SER A 163 -17.92 8.58 8.64
CA SER A 163 -17.74 7.66 9.75
C SER A 163 -16.36 7.83 10.38
N LYS A 164 -16.19 7.35 11.62
CA LYS A 164 -14.91 7.30 12.33
C LYS A 164 -13.82 6.64 11.48
N LEU A 165 -14.11 5.50 10.86
CA LEU A 165 -13.15 4.81 10.01
C LEU A 165 -12.82 5.61 8.74
N SER A 166 -13.82 6.11 8.03
CA SER A 166 -13.59 6.85 6.78
C SER A 166 -12.69 8.07 7.01
N PHE A 167 -12.87 8.77 8.13
CA PHE A 167 -12.03 9.89 8.53
C PHE A 167 -10.60 9.43 8.82
N ILE A 168 -10.43 8.38 9.63
CA ILE A 168 -9.11 7.85 9.99
C ILE A 168 -8.33 7.38 8.75
N VAL A 169 -8.97 6.65 7.83
CA VAL A 169 -8.37 6.19 6.58
C VAL A 169 -7.93 7.38 5.72
N LYS A 170 -8.79 8.38 5.55
CA LYS A 170 -8.48 9.60 4.78
C LYS A 170 -7.33 10.39 5.43
N LEU A 171 -7.30 10.50 6.75
CA LEU A 171 -6.23 11.19 7.47
C LEU A 171 -4.88 10.46 7.37
N LEU A 172 -4.88 9.12 7.48
CA LEU A 172 -3.68 8.30 7.27
C LEU A 172 -3.18 8.43 5.82
N HIS A 173 -4.08 8.48 4.85
CA HIS A 173 -3.74 8.69 3.45
C HIS A 173 -3.10 10.06 3.21
N ILE A 174 -3.69 11.14 3.76
CA ILE A 174 -3.12 12.49 3.71
C ILE A 174 -1.72 12.51 4.32
N LYS A 175 -1.54 11.89 5.49
CA LYS A 175 -0.21 11.75 6.11
C LYS A 175 0.79 11.06 5.18
N SER A 176 0.39 9.97 4.53
CA SER A 176 1.25 9.21 3.64
C SER A 176 1.64 10.00 2.39
N ILE A 177 0.68 10.67 1.74
CA ILE A 177 0.94 11.48 0.55
C ILE A 177 1.73 12.74 0.89
N GLY A 178 1.34 13.43 1.97
CA GLY A 178 1.97 14.65 2.43
C GLY A 178 3.30 14.43 3.14
N GLY A 179 3.74 13.18 3.34
CA GLY A 179 5.00 12.87 4.00
C GLY A 179 5.09 13.34 5.45
N TRP A 180 3.95 13.44 6.15
CA TRP A 180 3.91 13.95 7.52
C TRP A 180 4.72 13.05 8.46
N THR A 181 5.39 13.64 9.44
CA THR A 181 6.01 12.87 10.52
C THR A 181 4.95 12.30 11.46
N VAL A 182 5.32 11.36 12.34
CA VAL A 182 4.38 10.88 13.40
C VAL A 182 4.05 12.03 14.35
N LYS A 183 5.07 12.81 14.73
CA LYS A 183 4.91 13.98 15.59
C LYS A 183 3.95 15.02 15.01
N SER A 184 4.06 15.36 13.73
CA SER A 184 3.17 16.34 13.10
C SER A 184 1.73 15.83 13.00
N PHE A 185 1.53 14.53 12.73
CA PHE A 185 0.20 13.92 12.78
C PHE A 185 -0.43 14.04 14.17
N ASP A 186 0.32 13.68 15.21
CA ASP A 186 -0.17 13.75 16.59
C ASP A 186 -0.47 15.20 17.02
N MET A 187 0.30 16.17 16.53
CA MET A 187 0.02 17.60 16.76
C MET A 187 -1.28 18.04 16.10
N VAL A 188 -1.52 17.65 14.84
CA VAL A 188 -2.77 17.97 14.14
C VAL A 188 -3.97 17.30 14.82
N ILE A 189 -3.84 16.04 15.23
CA ILE A 189 -4.89 15.33 15.96
C ILE A 189 -5.24 16.03 17.27
N LYS A 190 -4.25 16.49 18.04
CA LYS A 190 -4.50 17.25 19.27
C LYS A 190 -5.27 18.54 19.00
N LEU A 191 -4.87 19.29 17.98
CA LEU A 191 -5.58 20.50 17.57
C LEU A 191 -7.03 20.21 17.16
N LEU A 192 -7.27 19.10 16.46
CA LEU A 192 -8.61 18.69 16.07
C LEU A 192 -9.47 18.33 17.28
N HIS A 193 -8.93 17.60 18.26
CA HIS A 193 -9.62 17.32 19.53
C HIS A 193 -10.01 18.61 20.26
N ASP A 194 -9.10 19.59 20.33
CA ASP A 194 -9.37 20.87 20.98
C ASP A 194 -10.45 21.69 20.24
N ALA A 195 -10.51 21.61 18.90
CA ALA A 195 -11.48 22.33 18.07
C ALA A 195 -12.86 21.65 18.00
N PHE A 196 -12.92 20.31 18.05
CA PHE A 196 -14.16 19.54 17.94
C PHE A 196 -14.22 18.46 19.04
N PRO A 197 -14.60 18.83 20.27
CA PRO A 197 -14.53 17.95 21.43
C PRO A 197 -15.50 16.75 21.36
N ASP A 198 -16.59 16.87 20.60
CA ASP A 198 -17.58 15.80 20.43
C ASP A 198 -17.23 14.82 19.30
N ALA A 199 -16.09 15.02 18.62
CA ALA A 199 -15.67 14.18 17.50
C ALA A 199 -14.75 13.02 17.93
N LEU A 200 -14.98 11.85 17.33
CA LEU A 200 -14.31 10.59 17.60
C LEU A 200 -12.98 10.47 16.86
N PHE A 201 -12.08 11.43 17.06
CA PHE A 201 -10.73 11.35 16.48
C PHE A 201 -9.86 10.29 17.17
N PRO A 202 -8.88 9.69 16.47
CA PRO A 202 -7.89 8.86 17.13
C PRO A 202 -7.06 9.68 18.11
N ASN A 203 -6.53 9.07 19.16
CA ASN A 203 -5.70 9.78 20.15
C ASN A 203 -4.27 10.05 19.65
N SER A 204 -3.83 9.28 18.65
CA SER A 204 -2.49 9.37 18.06
C SER A 204 -2.43 8.62 16.73
N TYR A 205 -1.32 8.74 16.02
CA TYR A 205 -1.00 7.89 14.87
C TYR A 205 -1.04 6.39 15.21
N HIS A 206 -0.54 6.00 16.38
CA HIS A 206 -0.53 4.60 16.79
C HIS A 206 -1.95 4.07 17.05
N ASP A 207 -2.83 4.93 17.55
CA ASP A 207 -4.25 4.62 17.76
C ASP A 207 -4.99 4.48 16.42
N ALA A 208 -4.77 5.43 15.50
CA ALA A 208 -5.28 5.35 14.13
C ALA A 208 -4.86 4.04 13.43
N ARG A 209 -3.58 3.65 13.55
CA ARG A 209 -3.06 2.39 13.00
C ARG A 209 -3.58 1.14 13.73
N ARG A 210 -4.04 1.27 14.98
CA ARG A 210 -4.61 0.15 15.74
C ARG A 210 -5.97 -0.23 15.19
N LEU A 211 -6.83 0.75 14.90
CA LEU A 211 -8.13 0.51 14.26
C LEU A 211 -7.96 -0.20 12.92
N GLU A 212 -7.02 0.27 12.08
CA GLU A 212 -6.67 -0.38 10.81
C GLU A 212 -6.26 -1.86 11.00
N ARG A 213 -5.42 -2.14 12.00
CA ARG A 213 -4.98 -3.51 12.30
C ARG A 213 -6.12 -4.39 12.83
N GLY A 214 -6.99 -3.84 13.68
CA GLY A 214 -8.14 -4.55 14.24
C GLY A 214 -9.16 -4.96 13.18
N LEU A 215 -9.33 -4.14 12.14
CA LEU A 215 -10.18 -4.43 10.99
C LEU A 215 -9.50 -5.35 9.95
N GLY A 216 -8.33 -5.90 10.23
CA GLY A 216 -7.70 -6.87 9.34
C GLY A 216 -7.08 -6.27 8.07
N PHE A 217 -6.78 -4.96 8.04
CA PHE A 217 -5.95 -4.33 7.01
C PHE A 217 -4.45 -4.60 7.22
N ASN A 218 -4.10 -5.74 7.81
CA ASN A 218 -2.74 -6.12 8.09
C ASN A 218 -2.09 -6.82 6.89
N TYR A 219 -0.77 -6.82 6.89
CA TYR A 219 0.04 -7.59 5.96
C TYR A 219 1.26 -8.13 6.70
N GLU A 220 1.74 -9.27 6.25
CA GLU A 220 2.98 -9.88 6.71
C GLU A 220 4.14 -9.30 5.90
N LYS A 221 5.25 -9.01 6.60
CA LYS A 221 6.51 -8.63 5.97
C LYS A 221 7.37 -9.87 5.86
N ILE A 222 7.74 -10.23 4.64
CA ILE A 222 8.62 -11.36 4.36
C ILE A 222 9.92 -10.82 3.76
N ASP A 223 11.04 -11.12 4.41
CA ASP A 223 12.34 -10.66 3.93
C ASP A 223 12.77 -11.43 2.69
N LEU A 224 13.43 -10.72 1.77
CA LEU A 224 13.83 -11.20 0.45
C LEU A 224 15.35 -11.16 0.31
N CYS A 225 15.88 -12.12 -0.44
CA CYS A 225 17.22 -11.97 -1.01
C CYS A 225 17.27 -10.71 -1.90
N PRO A 226 18.31 -9.86 -1.81
CA PRO A 226 18.45 -8.69 -2.67
C PRO A 226 18.55 -9.03 -4.17
N ASN A 227 18.95 -10.27 -4.50
CA ASN A 227 19.03 -10.81 -5.85
C ASN A 227 17.82 -11.70 -6.21
N ASP A 228 16.72 -11.60 -5.46
CA ASP A 228 15.45 -12.30 -5.73
C ASP A 228 15.52 -13.84 -5.75
N CYS A 229 16.61 -14.42 -5.26
CA CYS A 229 16.86 -15.86 -5.35
C CYS A 229 15.99 -16.71 -4.40
N ALA A 230 15.58 -16.14 -3.25
CA ALA A 230 14.88 -16.84 -2.18
C ALA A 230 14.17 -15.87 -1.23
N LEU A 231 13.09 -16.36 -0.61
CA LEU A 231 12.46 -15.76 0.57
C LEU A 231 13.15 -16.25 1.84
N PHE A 232 13.35 -15.35 2.80
CA PHE A 232 13.67 -15.69 4.19
C PHE A 232 12.37 -16.02 4.95
N TRP A 233 11.71 -17.08 4.51
CA TRP A 233 10.40 -17.52 4.98
C TRP A 233 10.41 -19.01 5.26
N LYS A 234 9.59 -19.45 6.24
CA LYS A 234 9.51 -20.85 6.70
C LYS A 234 10.89 -21.47 6.91
N GLU A 235 11.31 -22.40 6.06
CA GLU A 235 12.58 -23.12 6.15
C GLU A 235 13.82 -22.22 6.17
N ASN A 236 13.72 -21.02 5.56
CA ASN A 236 14.83 -20.06 5.49
C ASN A 236 14.68 -18.89 6.48
N ALA A 237 13.68 -18.92 7.37
CA ALA A 237 13.35 -17.77 8.22
C ALA A 237 14.49 -17.37 9.19
N SER A 238 15.29 -18.35 9.64
CA SER A 238 16.42 -18.13 10.54
C SER A 238 17.73 -17.77 9.83
N TYR A 239 17.76 -17.75 8.49
CA TYR A 239 18.98 -17.50 7.75
C TYR A 239 19.29 -16.00 7.70
N ASN A 240 20.58 -15.69 7.87
CA ASN A 240 21.13 -14.34 7.71
C ASN A 240 21.69 -14.11 6.30
N GLU A 241 21.86 -15.17 5.52
CA GLU A 241 22.40 -15.12 4.16
C GLU A 241 21.54 -15.99 3.24
N CYS A 242 21.44 -15.56 1.98
CA CYS A 242 20.68 -16.28 0.98
C CYS A 242 21.30 -17.67 0.74
N PRO A 243 20.50 -18.76 0.80
CA PRO A 243 21.02 -20.12 0.62
C PRO A 243 21.66 -20.34 -0.77
N LYS A 244 21.16 -19.64 -1.80
CA LYS A 244 21.63 -19.73 -3.19
C LYS A 244 22.86 -18.86 -3.50
N CYS A 245 22.76 -17.54 -3.33
CA CYS A 245 23.81 -16.60 -3.75
C CYS A 245 24.70 -16.07 -2.60
N LYS A 246 24.47 -16.50 -1.35
CA LYS A 246 25.20 -16.06 -0.14
C LYS A 246 25.12 -14.56 0.16
N ALA A 247 24.29 -13.80 -0.55
CA ALA A 247 24.03 -12.40 -0.24
C ALA A 247 23.40 -12.25 1.16
N SER A 248 23.85 -11.24 1.91
CA SER A 248 23.30 -10.93 3.23
C SER A 248 21.82 -10.53 3.14
N ARG A 249 21.05 -10.97 4.13
CA ARG A 249 19.68 -10.51 4.38
C ARG A 249 19.63 -9.05 4.80
N TRP A 250 20.68 -8.57 5.47
CA TRP A 250 20.71 -7.32 6.22
C TRP A 250 21.50 -6.23 5.49
N ILE A 251 21.08 -4.98 5.63
CA ILE A 251 21.85 -3.81 5.20
C ILE A 251 23.05 -3.65 6.14
N ALA A 252 24.22 -3.31 5.60
CA ALA A 252 25.38 -2.96 6.40
C ALA A 252 25.11 -1.63 7.13
N SER A 253 24.97 -1.67 8.45
CA SER A 253 24.73 -0.49 9.29
C SER A 253 26.01 -0.05 9.98
N THR A 254 26.21 1.26 10.14
CA THR A 254 27.30 1.86 10.92
C THR A 254 26.99 1.91 12.43
N SER A 255 25.74 1.66 12.82
CA SER A 255 25.31 1.54 14.21
C SER A 255 24.81 0.12 14.47
N ASP A 256 25.42 -0.58 15.42
CA ASP A 256 25.17 -1.98 15.79
C ASP A 256 23.74 -2.30 16.29
N GLN A 257 22.83 -1.33 16.30
CA GLN A 257 21.54 -1.44 16.99
C GLN A 257 20.33 -1.78 16.11
N GLN A 258 20.43 -1.79 14.77
CA GLN A 258 19.27 -2.08 13.93
C GLN A 258 19.59 -2.94 12.71
N MET A 259 19.13 -4.20 12.76
CA MET A 259 19.16 -5.11 11.61
C MET A 259 17.99 -4.80 10.69
N ILE A 260 18.27 -4.13 9.57
CA ILE A 260 17.26 -3.75 8.58
C ILE A 260 17.39 -4.70 7.37
N PRO A 261 16.31 -5.39 6.96
CA PRO A 261 16.37 -6.26 5.80
C PRO A 261 16.56 -5.46 4.50
N GLN A 262 17.35 -5.98 3.56
CA GLN A 262 17.64 -5.29 2.30
C GLN A 262 16.42 -5.15 1.40
N LYS A 263 15.52 -6.14 1.41
CA LYS A 263 14.33 -6.19 0.54
C LYS A 263 13.19 -6.89 1.28
N VAL A 264 11.97 -6.38 1.15
CA VAL A 264 10.79 -6.87 1.90
C VAL A 264 9.57 -7.02 0.98
N LEU A 265 9.06 -8.24 0.87
CA LEU A 265 7.78 -8.58 0.27
C LEU A 265 6.67 -8.28 1.26
N ARG A 266 5.61 -7.60 0.81
CA ARG A 266 4.39 -7.48 1.62
C ARG A 266 3.40 -8.55 1.16
N TYR A 267 3.04 -9.45 2.06
CA TYR A 267 2.10 -10.53 1.82
C TYR A 267 0.79 -10.26 2.55
N PHE A 268 -0.32 -10.29 1.82
CA PHE A 268 -1.66 -10.18 2.38
C PHE A 268 -2.23 -11.59 2.52
N PRO A 269 -2.42 -12.11 3.75
CA PRO A 269 -2.79 -13.49 3.97
C PRO A 269 -4.03 -13.93 3.19
N LEU A 270 -3.88 -14.97 2.38
CA LEU A 270 -4.95 -15.45 1.49
C LEU A 270 -6.01 -16.25 2.24
N LYS A 271 -5.60 -17.13 3.16
CA LYS A 271 -6.52 -18.06 3.86
C LYS A 271 -7.70 -17.34 4.53
N PRO A 272 -7.49 -16.29 5.35
CA PRO A 272 -8.60 -15.59 6.00
C PRO A 272 -9.56 -14.99 4.99
N ARG A 273 -9.06 -14.49 3.85
CA ARG A 273 -9.87 -13.87 2.80
C ARG A 273 -10.74 -14.89 2.07
N LEU A 274 -10.18 -16.05 1.76
CA LEU A 274 -10.94 -17.15 1.15
C LEU A 274 -12.02 -17.68 2.10
N GLN A 275 -11.74 -17.75 3.40
CA GLN A 275 -12.74 -18.13 4.40
C GLN A 275 -13.94 -17.17 4.35
N ARG A 276 -13.73 -15.85 4.27
CA ARG A 276 -14.84 -14.87 4.19
C ARG A 276 -15.77 -15.09 3.01
N LEU A 277 -15.23 -15.50 1.85
CA LEU A 277 -16.05 -15.76 0.66
C LEU A 277 -17.09 -16.87 0.89
N PHE A 278 -16.87 -17.77 1.85
CA PHE A 278 -17.79 -18.85 2.20
C PHE A 278 -18.70 -18.56 3.41
N MET A 279 -18.55 -17.40 4.05
CA MET A 279 -19.29 -17.08 5.27
C MET A 279 -20.66 -16.45 5.00
N SER A 280 -20.85 -15.79 3.86
CA SER A 280 -22.18 -15.39 3.38
C SER A 280 -22.82 -16.53 2.61
N THR A 281 -24.06 -16.91 2.93
CA THR A 281 -24.79 -17.95 2.19
C THR A 281 -24.88 -17.63 0.70
N LYS A 282 -25.07 -16.35 0.34
CA LYS A 282 -25.16 -15.90 -1.06
C LYS A 282 -23.81 -16.05 -1.77
N THR A 283 -22.72 -15.58 -1.14
CA THR A 283 -21.38 -15.66 -1.72
C THR A 283 -20.89 -17.11 -1.78
N ALA A 284 -21.17 -17.92 -0.76
CA ALA A 284 -20.84 -19.35 -0.73
C ALA A 284 -21.52 -20.13 -1.86
N GLN A 285 -22.80 -19.82 -2.16
CA GLN A 285 -23.49 -20.38 -3.33
C GLN A 285 -22.82 -19.95 -4.62
N ALA A 286 -22.47 -18.66 -4.76
CA ALA A 286 -21.75 -18.15 -5.93
C ALA A 286 -20.36 -18.80 -6.09
N MET A 287 -19.64 -19.09 -5.00
CA MET A 287 -18.34 -19.77 -5.00
C MET A 287 -18.42 -21.25 -5.43
N ARG A 288 -19.62 -21.82 -5.53
CA ARG A 288 -19.85 -23.16 -6.07
C ARG A 288 -20.46 -23.14 -7.47
N TRP A 289 -20.75 -21.96 -8.00
CA TRP A 289 -21.45 -21.77 -9.27
C TRP A 289 -20.78 -22.53 -10.43
N HIS A 290 -19.45 -22.50 -10.49
CA HIS A 290 -18.65 -23.17 -11.53
C HIS A 290 -18.94 -24.68 -11.66
N LYS A 291 -19.51 -25.32 -10.64
CA LYS A 291 -19.85 -26.74 -10.62
C LYS A 291 -21.35 -26.99 -10.54
N ASP A 292 -22.07 -26.21 -9.75
CA ASP A 292 -23.48 -26.48 -9.46
C ASP A 292 -24.45 -25.92 -10.52
N ALA A 293 -24.10 -24.80 -11.15
CA ALA A 293 -25.00 -24.06 -12.04
C ALA A 293 -24.37 -23.75 -13.41
N HIS A 294 -23.10 -24.04 -13.57
CA HIS A 294 -22.38 -23.91 -14.84
C HIS A 294 -22.94 -24.87 -15.89
N VAL A 295 -23.19 -24.34 -17.10
CA VAL A 295 -23.63 -25.13 -18.25
C VAL A 295 -22.47 -25.20 -19.24
N ASP A 296 -21.93 -26.41 -19.43
CA ASP A 296 -20.83 -26.65 -20.39
C ASP A 296 -21.39 -26.53 -21.82
N ASP A 297 -20.92 -25.53 -22.56
CA ASP A 297 -21.23 -25.33 -23.98
C ASP A 297 -20.02 -25.77 -24.81
N PRO A 298 -20.12 -26.85 -25.61
CA PRO A 298 -18.99 -27.35 -26.39
C PRO A 298 -18.55 -26.41 -27.51
N THR A 299 -19.33 -25.38 -27.83
CA THR A 299 -19.08 -24.46 -28.95
C THR A 299 -18.51 -23.11 -28.52
N SER A 300 -18.62 -22.72 -27.24
CA SER A 300 -18.17 -21.42 -26.77
C SER A 300 -17.60 -21.48 -25.35
N MET A 301 -16.48 -20.78 -25.13
CA MET A 301 -15.95 -20.58 -23.78
C MET A 301 -16.64 -19.36 -23.15
N ARG A 302 -17.37 -19.59 -22.06
CA ARG A 302 -18.11 -18.57 -21.30
C ARG A 302 -17.51 -18.32 -19.94
N HIS A 303 -16.71 -19.26 -19.44
CA HIS A 303 -16.09 -19.22 -18.13
C HIS A 303 -14.71 -19.93 -18.16
N PRO A 304 -13.74 -19.58 -17.29
CA PRO A 304 -12.45 -20.30 -17.22
C PRO A 304 -12.58 -21.81 -17.02
N ALA A 305 -13.67 -22.28 -16.43
CA ALA A 305 -13.99 -23.71 -16.29
C ALA A 305 -14.20 -24.45 -17.62
N ASP A 306 -14.54 -23.73 -18.70
CA ASP A 306 -14.66 -24.30 -20.05
C ASP A 306 -13.30 -24.61 -20.68
N SER A 307 -12.23 -23.99 -20.14
CA SER A 307 -10.90 -24.12 -20.70
C SER A 307 -10.37 -25.55 -20.57
N ARG A 308 -9.61 -25.97 -21.59
CA ARG A 308 -8.91 -27.26 -21.57
C ARG A 308 -8.00 -27.40 -20.35
N VAL A 309 -7.33 -26.33 -19.93
CA VAL A 309 -6.42 -26.35 -18.77
C VAL A 309 -7.16 -26.69 -17.48
N TRP A 310 -8.36 -26.15 -17.29
CA TRP A 310 -9.19 -26.48 -16.14
C TRP A 310 -9.66 -27.93 -16.17
N LYS A 311 -10.17 -28.39 -17.32
CA LYS A 311 -10.64 -29.78 -17.51
C LYS A 311 -9.49 -30.79 -17.32
N ASP A 312 -8.30 -30.50 -17.85
CA ASP A 312 -7.10 -31.32 -17.67
C ASP A 312 -6.66 -31.36 -16.19
N PHE A 313 -6.75 -30.24 -15.46
CA PHE A 313 -6.50 -30.19 -14.03
C PHE A 313 -7.50 -31.05 -13.24
N ASP A 314 -8.79 -30.96 -13.57
CA ASP A 314 -9.85 -31.71 -12.90
C ASP A 314 -9.72 -33.23 -13.10
N ASN A 315 -9.27 -33.64 -14.29
CA ASN A 315 -8.94 -35.03 -14.60
C ASN A 315 -7.74 -35.54 -13.82
N LYS A 316 -6.73 -34.68 -13.61
CA LYS A 316 -5.50 -35.04 -12.87
C LYS A 316 -5.70 -35.06 -11.36
N TYR A 317 -6.53 -34.15 -10.83
CA TYR A 317 -6.74 -33.96 -9.40
C TYR A 317 -8.21 -34.19 -9.03
N VAL A 318 -8.70 -35.41 -9.29
CA VAL A 318 -10.12 -35.79 -9.08
C VAL A 318 -10.62 -35.51 -7.67
N ALA A 319 -9.80 -35.79 -6.64
CA ALA A 319 -10.18 -35.51 -5.25
C ALA A 319 -10.39 -34.00 -5.00
N PHE A 320 -9.60 -33.14 -5.65
CA PHE A 320 -9.77 -31.70 -5.56
C PHE A 320 -11.00 -31.24 -6.35
N SER A 321 -11.19 -31.71 -7.58
CA SER A 321 -12.33 -31.31 -8.41
C SER A 321 -13.67 -31.83 -7.90
N HIS A 322 -13.67 -32.90 -7.09
CA HIS A 322 -14.87 -33.44 -6.49
C HIS A 322 -15.55 -32.48 -5.49
N ASP A 323 -14.78 -31.72 -4.71
CA ASP A 323 -15.36 -30.75 -3.78
C ASP A 323 -15.57 -29.38 -4.46
N PRO A 324 -16.82 -28.92 -4.66
CA PRO A 324 -17.10 -27.61 -5.27
C PRO A 324 -16.59 -26.42 -4.43
N ARG A 325 -16.20 -26.63 -3.16
CA ARG A 325 -15.67 -25.58 -2.29
C ARG A 325 -14.19 -25.33 -2.52
N ASN A 326 -13.50 -26.20 -3.24
CA ASN A 326 -12.10 -25.98 -3.58
C ASN A 326 -11.97 -24.80 -4.53
N VAL A 327 -11.15 -23.83 -4.13
CA VAL A 327 -11.04 -22.54 -4.81
C VAL A 327 -9.96 -22.59 -5.89
N ARG A 328 -10.29 -22.12 -7.08
CA ARG A 328 -9.37 -21.87 -8.18
C ARG A 328 -9.23 -20.37 -8.36
N LEU A 329 -7.98 -19.93 -8.44
CA LEU A 329 -7.62 -18.52 -8.44
C LEU A 329 -6.97 -18.15 -9.76
N GLY A 330 -7.52 -17.14 -10.42
CA GLY A 330 -6.82 -16.40 -11.45
C GLY A 330 -5.74 -15.54 -10.82
N LEU A 331 -4.53 -15.62 -11.34
CA LEU A 331 -3.42 -14.76 -10.93
C LEU A 331 -3.18 -13.71 -12.00
N ALA A 332 -3.16 -12.45 -11.58
CA ALA A 332 -2.74 -11.33 -12.41
C ALA A 332 -1.61 -10.59 -11.70
N SER A 333 -0.55 -10.26 -12.45
CA SER A 333 0.51 -9.39 -11.98
C SER A 333 0.72 -8.32 -13.03
N ASP A 334 0.84 -7.07 -12.60
CA ASP A 334 1.40 -6.04 -13.47
C ASP A 334 2.90 -6.33 -13.65
N GLY A 335 3.43 -6.15 -14.85
CA GLY A 335 4.86 -6.36 -15.13
C GLY A 335 5.24 -7.20 -16.34
N PHE A 336 4.29 -7.58 -17.18
CA PHE A 336 4.63 -8.14 -18.48
C PHE A 336 5.03 -7.01 -19.46
N ASN A 337 6.33 -6.71 -19.52
CA ASN A 337 6.93 -5.88 -20.58
C ASN A 337 7.72 -6.78 -21.56
N PRO A 338 7.08 -7.32 -22.61
CA PRO A 338 7.70 -8.31 -23.50
C PRO A 338 8.89 -7.78 -24.30
N PHE A 339 9.14 -6.47 -24.33
CA PHE A 339 10.15 -5.87 -25.20
C PHE A 339 11.33 -5.23 -24.48
N ASN A 340 11.35 -5.20 -23.14
CA ASN A 340 12.43 -4.66 -22.29
C ASN A 340 12.96 -3.24 -22.67
N ASN A 341 12.34 -2.56 -23.64
CA ASN A 341 12.88 -1.36 -24.31
C ASN A 341 12.40 -0.05 -23.68
N MET A 342 11.48 -0.11 -22.71
CA MET A 342 10.98 1.06 -21.98
C MET A 342 10.58 0.63 -20.56
N SER A 343 11.52 0.12 -19.77
CA SER A 343 11.30 -0.14 -18.35
C SER A 343 11.16 1.20 -17.61
N ARG A 344 9.93 1.71 -17.51
CA ARG A 344 9.61 2.67 -16.45
C ARG A 344 9.91 1.93 -15.13
N PRO A 345 10.83 2.41 -14.28
CA PRO A 345 11.09 1.77 -13.00
C PRO A 345 9.85 1.94 -12.12
N TYR A 346 9.10 0.86 -11.94
CA TYR A 346 7.98 0.84 -10.99
C TYR A 346 8.53 0.63 -9.59
N SER A 347 8.02 1.37 -8.61
CA SER A 347 8.44 1.21 -7.20
C SER A 347 7.96 -0.11 -6.59
N ILE A 348 6.89 -0.69 -7.13
CA ILE A 348 6.22 -1.90 -6.66
C ILE A 348 5.59 -2.68 -7.83
N TRP A 349 5.46 -3.99 -7.67
CA TRP A 349 4.70 -4.85 -8.57
C TRP A 349 3.59 -5.57 -7.78
N PRO A 350 2.32 -5.25 -8.03
CA PRO A 350 1.20 -5.91 -7.35
C PRO A 350 0.90 -7.27 -7.97
N VAL A 351 0.60 -8.26 -7.12
CA VAL A 351 -0.02 -9.53 -7.52
C VAL A 351 -1.45 -9.56 -7.00
N LEU A 352 -2.39 -9.68 -7.92
CA LEU A 352 -3.82 -9.77 -7.69
C LEU A 352 -4.28 -11.22 -7.89
N LEU A 353 -5.18 -11.67 -7.03
CA LEU A 353 -5.85 -12.96 -7.13
C LEU A 353 -7.35 -12.78 -7.32
N VAL A 354 -7.95 -13.57 -8.19
CA VAL A 354 -9.38 -13.52 -8.49
C VAL A 354 -9.99 -14.91 -8.34
N PRO A 355 -11.06 -15.11 -7.54
CA PRO A 355 -11.70 -16.41 -7.40
C PRO A 355 -12.52 -16.74 -8.65
N TYR A 356 -11.95 -17.54 -9.54
CA TYR A 356 -12.61 -18.04 -10.76
C TYR A 356 -13.71 -19.06 -10.47
N ASN A 357 -14.02 -19.32 -9.21
CA ASN A 357 -15.19 -20.09 -8.81
C ASN A 357 -16.50 -19.33 -9.03
N LEU A 358 -16.44 -18.00 -8.99
CA LEU A 358 -17.58 -17.11 -9.11
C LEU A 358 -18.13 -17.04 -10.55
N PRO A 359 -19.42 -16.73 -10.72
CA PRO A 359 -20.00 -16.57 -12.05
C PRO A 359 -19.35 -15.41 -12.84
N PRO A 360 -19.43 -15.44 -14.19
CA PRO A 360 -18.79 -14.44 -15.06
C PRO A 360 -19.17 -12.98 -14.75
N TRP A 361 -20.41 -12.74 -14.30
CA TRP A 361 -20.89 -11.39 -13.96
C TRP A 361 -20.45 -10.91 -12.57
N SER A 362 -19.72 -11.74 -11.81
CA SER A 362 -19.24 -11.40 -10.47
C SER A 362 -17.72 -11.50 -10.35
N CYS A 363 -17.08 -12.50 -10.98
CA CYS A 363 -15.67 -12.82 -10.71
C CYS A 363 -14.70 -11.65 -10.90
N MET A 364 -14.95 -10.74 -11.85
CA MET A 364 -14.08 -9.58 -12.12
C MET A 364 -14.50 -8.29 -11.41
N LYS A 365 -15.45 -8.34 -10.48
CA LYS A 365 -15.84 -7.15 -9.70
C LYS A 365 -14.82 -6.83 -8.61
N ASP A 366 -14.72 -5.55 -8.25
CA ASP A 366 -13.75 -5.02 -7.28
C ASP A 366 -13.69 -5.78 -5.95
N PRO A 367 -14.82 -6.18 -5.31
CA PRO A 367 -14.80 -6.92 -4.03
C PRO A 367 -14.10 -8.29 -4.12
N TYR A 368 -14.03 -8.87 -5.32
CA TYR A 368 -13.44 -10.19 -5.56
C TYR A 368 -12.01 -10.12 -6.12
N THR A 369 -11.47 -8.91 -6.30
CA THR A 369 -10.08 -8.71 -6.73
C THR A 369 -9.17 -8.55 -5.52
N MET A 370 -8.38 -9.58 -5.23
CA MET A 370 -7.59 -9.66 -4.01
C MET A 370 -6.12 -9.26 -4.22
N LEU A 371 -5.71 -8.07 -3.76
CA LEU A 371 -4.29 -7.73 -3.65
C LEU A 371 -3.59 -8.67 -2.66
N SER A 372 -2.73 -9.55 -3.16
CA SER A 372 -2.16 -10.65 -2.38
C SER A 372 -0.67 -10.45 -2.09
N LEU A 373 0.07 -9.83 -3.02
CA LEU A 373 1.48 -9.51 -2.82
C LEU A 373 1.80 -8.11 -3.34
N LEU A 374 2.70 -7.41 -2.66
CA LEU A 374 3.41 -6.24 -3.21
C LEU A 374 4.91 -6.55 -3.25
N ILE A 375 5.39 -6.83 -4.45
CA ILE A 375 6.79 -7.13 -4.71
C ILE A 375 7.55 -5.81 -4.84
N PRO A 376 8.63 -5.57 -4.08
CA PRO A 376 9.39 -4.33 -4.18
C PRO A 376 10.17 -4.24 -5.50
N GLY A 377 10.06 -3.09 -6.17
CA GLY A 377 10.85 -2.74 -7.35
C GLY A 377 12.30 -2.31 -7.00
N PRO A 378 13.03 -1.66 -7.93
CA PRO A 378 12.58 -1.18 -9.24
C PRO A 378 12.63 -2.21 -10.37
N LYS A 379 13.28 -3.36 -10.13
CA LYS A 379 13.43 -4.43 -11.13
C LYS A 379 12.14 -5.23 -11.23
N SER A 380 11.75 -5.60 -12.45
CA SER A 380 10.65 -6.55 -12.67
C SER A 380 11.01 -7.90 -12.06
N PRO A 381 10.04 -8.63 -11.47
CA PRO A 381 10.28 -9.99 -10.97
C PRO A 381 10.75 -10.94 -12.08
N GLY A 382 10.42 -10.66 -13.34
CA GLY A 382 10.92 -11.42 -14.49
C GLY A 382 10.72 -12.94 -14.34
N ASN A 383 11.80 -13.70 -14.56
CA ASN A 383 11.79 -15.16 -14.43
C ASN A 383 11.71 -15.64 -12.98
N ASP A 384 12.01 -14.79 -12.00
CA ASP A 384 12.03 -15.14 -10.57
C ASP A 384 10.66 -14.94 -9.90
N ILE A 385 9.59 -14.74 -10.67
CA ILE A 385 8.24 -14.51 -10.14
C ILE A 385 7.79 -15.64 -9.19
N ASP A 386 8.17 -16.88 -9.48
CA ASP A 386 7.86 -18.07 -8.70
C ASP A 386 8.37 -17.99 -7.25
N VAL A 387 9.51 -17.32 -7.02
CA VAL A 387 10.06 -17.12 -5.68
C VAL A 387 9.12 -16.29 -4.83
N PHE A 388 8.54 -15.24 -5.39
CA PHE A 388 7.61 -14.34 -4.69
C PHE A 388 6.24 -14.97 -4.46
N LEU A 389 5.81 -15.90 -5.32
CA LEU A 389 4.50 -16.55 -5.22
C LEU A 389 4.44 -17.65 -4.15
N ARG A 390 5.58 -18.09 -3.60
CA ARG A 390 5.65 -19.12 -2.55
C ARG A 390 4.69 -18.94 -1.34
N PRO A 391 4.34 -17.72 -0.88
CA PRO A 391 3.40 -17.53 0.21
C PRO A 391 1.94 -17.86 -0.12
N LEU A 392 1.58 -17.88 -1.40
CA LEU A 392 0.27 -18.27 -1.91
C LEU A 392 0.18 -19.81 -1.96
#